data_AF-A0A2M8ABI3-F1
#
_entry.id   AF-A0A2M8ABI3-F1
#
_cell.length_a   1.000
_cell.length_b   1.000
_cell.length_c   1.000
_cell.angle_alpha   90.00
_cell.angle_beta   90.00
_cell.angle_gamma   90.00
#
_symmetry.space_group_name_H-M   'P 1'
#
loop_
_entity.id
_entity.type
_entity.pdbx_description
1 polymer ?
#
loop_
_entity_poly.entity_id
_entity_poly.type
_entity_poly.pdbx_seq_one_letter_code
_entity_poly.pdbx_strand_id
1 'polypeptide(L)' 'MNKIVQILLFLIPFLGFSQTDTVAHLYTFGGNNNDNAEEIEATTDGGYIVVGSTSSNSSGNTDIYLLKVDSNCNYLWSY' A
#
# COMPACT_ATOMS: atom_id res chain seq x y z
N MET A 1 25.37 20.57 39.59
CA MET A 1 25.14 19.62 38.48
C MET A 1 26.42 19.53 37.66
N ASN A 2 26.94 18.33 37.36
CA ASN A 2 28.24 18.17 36.67
C ASN A 2 28.17 18.65 35.22
N LYS A 3 29.20 19.39 34.77
CA LYS A 3 29.28 19.92 33.38
C LYS A 3 29.15 18.81 32.31
N ILE A 4 29.58 17.59 32.62
CA ILE A 4 29.42 16.39 31.79
C ILE A 4 27.94 16.02 31.57
N VAL A 5 27.09 16.16 32.60
CA VAL A 5 25.66 15.83 32.52
C VAL A 5 24.91 16.81 31.62
N GLN A 6 25.34 18.08 31.61
CA GLN A 6 24.76 19.10 30.74
C GLN A 6 25.07 18.84 29.25
N ILE A 7 26.30 18.41 28.92
CA ILE A 7 26.71 18.11 27.54
C ILE A 7 25.91 16.92 26.96
N LEU A 8 25.65 15.89 27.78
CA LEU A 8 24.87 14.72 27.36
C LEU A 8 23.41 15.09 27.06
N LEU A 9 22.80 16.02 27.79
CA LEU A 9 21.43 16.48 27.56
C LEU A 9 21.26 17.26 26.25
N PHE A 10 22.31 17.92 25.75
CA PHE A 10 22.29 18.65 24.48
C PHE A 10 22.57 17.80 23.23
N LEU A 11 23.10 16.57 23.39
CA LEU A 11 23.37 15.64 22.29
C LEU A 11 22.17 14.74 21.94
N ILE A 12 21.24 14.55 22.87
CA ILE A 12 20.06 13.69 22.70
C ILE A 12 19.05 14.16 21.62
N PRO A 13 18.84 15.46 21.32
CA PRO A 13 17.89 15.86 20.28
C PRO A 13 18.41 15.64 18.84
N PHE A 14 19.68 15.24 18.65
CA PHE A 14 20.26 14.93 17.33
C PHE A 14 20.15 13.46 16.92
N LEU A 15 19.55 12.59 17.75
CA LEU A 15 18.98 11.30 17.31
C LEU A 15 17.65 11.53 16.59
N GLY A 16 17.59 12.60 15.80
CA GLY A 16 16.43 13.04 15.06
C GLY A 16 15.98 11.92 14.13
N PHE A 17 14.78 11.42 14.42
CA PHE A 17 14.02 10.53 13.56
C PHE A 17 14.12 10.98 12.11
N SER A 18 14.68 10.13 11.25
CA SER A 18 14.21 10.08 9.87
C SER A 18 13.12 9.03 9.84
N GLN A 19 11.92 9.39 10.30
CA GLN A 19 10.75 8.65 9.81
C GLN A 19 10.55 9.14 8.38
N THR A 20 11.27 8.52 7.44
CA THR A 20 10.76 8.48 6.08
C THR A 20 9.40 7.82 6.20
N ASP A 21 8.34 8.50 5.79
CA ASP A 21 7.04 7.90 5.49
C ASP A 21 7.28 6.91 4.35
N THR A 22 7.81 5.76 4.74
CA THR A 22 8.14 4.69 3.84
C THR A 22 6.83 3.96 3.70
N VAL A 23 6.26 3.94 2.50
CA VAL A 23 5.09 3.10 2.20
C VAL A 23 5.39 1.71 2.75
N ALA A 24 4.70 1.32 3.83
CA ALA A 24 5.07 0.14 4.61
C ALA A 24 5.04 -1.11 3.74
N HIS A 25 4.07 -1.18 2.81
CA HIS A 25 3.99 -2.19 1.77
C HIS A 25 3.29 -1.63 0.52
N LEU A 26 3.81 -1.99 -0.65
CA LEU A 26 3.14 -1.78 -1.93
C LEU A 26 2.60 -3.13 -2.41
N TYR A 27 1.31 -3.18 -2.75
CA TYR A 27 0.67 -4.35 -3.32
C TYR A 27 0.32 -4.06 -4.77
N THR A 28 0.65 -5.00 -5.66
CA THR A 28 0.37 -4.92 -7.09
C THR A 28 -0.47 -6.11 -7.50
N PHE A 29 -1.58 -5.85 -8.19
CA PHE A 29 -2.49 -6.86 -8.72
C PHE A 29 -2.72 -6.59 -10.20
N GLY A 30 -2.87 -7.64 -10.99
CA GLY A 30 -2.94 -7.58 -12.45
C GLY A 30 -2.14 -8.71 -13.11
N GLY A 31 -1.88 -8.58 -14.40
CA GLY A 31 -1.13 -9.55 -15.20
C GLY A 31 -0.06 -8.90 -16.07
N ASN A 32 0.23 -9.51 -17.22
CA ASN A 32 1.36 -9.11 -18.07
C ASN A 32 1.06 -7.94 -19.02
N ASN A 33 -0.19 -7.49 -19.11
CA ASN A 33 -0.61 -6.39 -19.97
C ASN A 33 -1.03 -5.17 -19.13
N ASN A 34 -1.85 -4.30 -19.70
CA ASN A 34 -2.26 -3.06 -19.03
C ASN A 34 -3.45 -3.34 -18.10
N ASP A 35 -3.27 -3.00 -16.83
CA ASP A 35 -4.29 -3.07 -15.79
C ASP A 35 -4.36 -1.71 -15.08
N ASN A 36 -5.56 -1.16 -14.95
CA ASN A 36 -5.80 0.12 -14.27
C ASN A 36 -6.85 -0.06 -13.19
N ALA A 37 -6.56 0.42 -11.99
CA ALA A 37 -7.56 0.58 -10.94
C ALA A 37 -8.25 1.94 -11.11
N GLU A 38 -9.57 1.96 -11.03
CA GLU A 38 -10.38 3.17 -11.16
C GLU A 38 -10.96 3.62 -9.81
N GLU A 39 -11.43 2.67 -9.00
CA GLU A 39 -12.02 2.94 -7.69
C GLU A 39 -11.71 1.82 -6.70
N ILE A 40 -11.62 2.18 -5.42
CA ILE A 40 -11.43 1.27 -4.31
C ILE A 40 -12.37 1.64 -3.18
N GLU A 41 -13.02 0.64 -2.60
CA GLU A 41 -13.94 0.82 -1.48
C GLU A 41 -13.68 -0.21 -0.37
N ALA A 42 -13.77 0.25 0.87
CA ALA A 42 -13.69 -0.62 2.04
C ALA A 42 -14.98 -1.45 2.17
N THR A 43 -14.84 -2.73 2.51
CA THR A 43 -15.99 -3.62 2.70
C THR A 43 -16.31 -3.81 4.17
N THR A 44 -17.56 -4.16 4.48
CA THR A 44 -18.03 -4.36 5.87
C THR A 44 -17.37 -5.54 6.59
N ASP A 45 -16.75 -6.45 5.84
CA ASP A 45 -15.93 -7.56 6.36
C ASP A 45 -14.48 -7.16 6.69
N GLY A 46 -14.11 -5.87 6.50
CA GLY A 46 -12.80 -5.32 6.83
C GLY A 46 -11.75 -5.41 5.72
N GLY A 47 -12.09 -5.93 4.54
CA GLY A 47 -11.23 -5.88 3.36
C GLY A 47 -11.52 -4.72 2.42
N TYR A 48 -11.12 -4.88 1.15
CA TYR A 48 -11.32 -3.88 0.10
C TYR A 48 -11.79 -4.52 -1.21
N ILE A 49 -12.65 -3.82 -1.94
CA ILE A 49 -13.00 -4.12 -3.34
C ILE A 49 -12.37 -3.05 -4.22
N VAL A 50 -11.73 -3.47 -5.30
CA VAL A 50 -11.18 -2.61 -6.35
C VAL A 50 -11.91 -2.91 -7.66
N VAL A 51 -12.28 -1.87 -8.38
CA VAL A 51 -12.82 -1.96 -9.74
C VAL A 51 -11.93 -1.22 -10.72
N GLY A 52 -11.89 -1.67 -11.96
CA GLY A 52 -11.16 -1.01 -13.02
C GLY A 52 -11.18 -1.79 -14.32
N SER A 53 -10.06 -1.74 -15.04
CA SER A 53 -9.95 -2.27 -16.39
C SER A 53 -8.72 -3.18 -16.53
N THR A 54 -8.84 -4.27 -17.27
CA THR A 54 -7.75 -5.22 -17.56
C THR A 54 -7.67 -5.53 -19.05
N SER A 55 -6.46 -5.62 -19.60
CA SER A 55 -6.18 -6.28 -20.88
C SER A 55 -5.32 -7.53 -20.72
N SER A 56 -5.05 -7.94 -19.47
CA SER A 56 -4.16 -9.06 -19.14
C SER A 56 -4.79 -10.43 -19.41
N ASN A 57 -6.11 -10.53 -19.29
CA ASN A 57 -6.86 -11.79 -19.46
C ASN A 57 -7.79 -11.79 -20.67
N SER A 58 -7.65 -10.80 -21.56
CA SER A 58 -8.52 -10.60 -22.70
C SER A 58 -7.81 -10.96 -24.01
N SER A 59 -8.58 -11.33 -25.04
CA SER A 59 -8.07 -11.57 -26.40
C SER A 59 -7.79 -10.26 -27.16
N GLY A 60 -7.13 -9.30 -26.52
CA GLY A 60 -6.76 -7.99 -27.10
C GLY A 60 -7.76 -6.85 -26.88
N ASN A 61 -8.80 -7.05 -26.07
CA ASN A 61 -9.76 -6.01 -25.68
C ASN A 61 -9.50 -5.50 -24.24
N THR A 62 -10.23 -4.50 -23.78
CA THR A 62 -10.20 -4.11 -22.36
C THR A 62 -11.49 -4.61 -21.71
N ASP A 63 -11.34 -5.45 -20.68
CA ASP A 63 -12.44 -5.98 -19.88
C ASP A 63 -12.51 -5.27 -18.53
N ILE A 64 -13.67 -5.34 -17.86
CA ILE A 64 -13.83 -4.86 -16.49
C ILE A 64 -13.07 -5.82 -15.57
N TYR A 65 -12.28 -5.26 -14.65
CA TYR A 65 -11.59 -6.02 -13.61
C TYR A 65 -12.24 -5.75 -12.25
N LEU A 66 -12.59 -6.81 -11.53
CA LEU A 66 -12.97 -6.73 -10.12
C LEU A 66 -11.96 -7.49 -9.29
N LEU A 67 -11.51 -6.92 -8.19
CA LEU A 67 -10.60 -7.54 -7.24
C LEU A 67 -11.14 -7.38 -5.82
N LYS A 68 -11.09 -8.47 -5.03
CA LYS A 68 -11.28 -8.45 -3.59
C LYS A 68 -10.02 -8.87 -2.87
N VAL A 69 -9.67 -8.10 -1.84
CA VAL A 69 -8.61 -8.43 -0.88
C VAL A 69 -9.14 -8.40 0.55
N ASP A 70 -8.41 -9.06 1.46
CA ASP A 70 -8.65 -8.95 2.90
C ASP A 70 -8.07 -7.65 3.51
N SER A 71 -8.17 -7.48 4.83
CA SER A 71 -7.66 -6.31 5.55
C SER A 71 -6.14 -6.09 5.42
N ASN A 72 -5.39 -7.16 5.13
CA ASN A 72 -3.93 -7.15 4.98
C ASN A 72 -3.51 -7.11 3.50
N CYS A 73 -4.46 -6.80 2.60
CA CYS A 73 -4.27 -6.82 1.16
C CYS A 73 -3.84 -8.19 0.61
N ASN A 74 -4.24 -9.31 1.24
CA ASN A 74 -4.09 -10.62 0.62
C ASN A 74 -5.20 -10.84 -0.42
N TYR A 75 -4.82 -11.38 -1.58
CA TYR A 75 -5.77 -11.74 -2.64
C TYR A 75 -6.81 -12.74 -2.13
N LEU A 76 -8.09 -12.44 -2.38
CA LEU A 76 -9.18 -13.38 -2.15
C LEU A 76 -9.73 -13.91 -3.49
N TRP A 77 -10.14 -13.01 -4.39
CA TRP A 77 -10.62 -13.36 -5.73
C TRP A 77 -10.53 -12.17 -6.69
N SER A 78 -10.54 -12.46 -7.99
CA SER A 78 -10.75 -11.46 -9.05
C SER A 78 -11.55 -12.02 -10.22
N TYR A 79 -12.22 -11.13 -10.97
CA TYR A 79 -12.94 -11.40 -12.21
C TYR A 79 -12.44 -10.50 -13.33
#